data_AF-A0A2E5VGG6-F1
#
_entry.id   AF-A0A2E5VGG6-F1
#
_cell.length_a   1.000
_cell.length_b   1.000
_cell.length_c   1.000
_cell.angle_alpha   90.00
_cell.angle_beta   90.00
_cell.angle_gamma   90.00
#
_symmetry.space_group_name_H-M   'P 1'
#
loop_
_entity.id
_entity.type
_entity.pdbx_description
1 polymer ?
#
loop_
_entity_poly.entity_id
_entity_poly.type
_entity_poly.pdbx_seq_one_letter_code
_entity_poly.pdbx_strand_id
1 'polypeptide(L)'
;MLIGGGLSLVVVAWVLPDPSAALTFSAASLPLIILLSAGAHFAASTVRLYTKPGAFHSLPFITMALPLVTLVLLTACIGFAGKLGPHLTSLYLTWSPYHYAAQAYGLAVMYCYRSGCLLSEGNKKLLWWMSMIPFFYVFTTGPNVGLHWIDMAGWLDDRPSVNTFLKTFQFVLLAVGIVGTVYLWRNIWLHQGRPMPLISVLVLIANAVWWFILRPRNAFVWATIFHSIQYLAIVVFFHVKDQMGRPNQRHGVTYHVLWFYGACVLLGYALFSCFPQAYVLAGFGPVESVLLVGAAVNIHHFFVDGYIWRLKKTDANRTIVDTGATAPL
;
A
#
# COMPACT_ATOMS: atom_id res chain seq x y z
N MET A 1 7.67 -15.56 -0.95
CA MET A 1 8.12 -14.25 -0.45
C MET A 1 8.13 -14.27 1.07
N LEU A 2 9.28 -14.62 1.65
CA LEU A 2 9.73 -14.07 2.94
C LEU A 2 9.97 -12.55 2.83
N ILE A 3 10.18 -12.07 1.61
CA ILE A 3 10.38 -10.69 1.21
C ILE A 3 9.09 -9.87 1.47
N GLY A 4 9.20 -8.78 2.21
CA GLY A 4 8.04 -7.98 2.65
C GLY A 4 7.58 -8.40 4.04
N GLY A 5 6.48 -9.15 4.14
CA GLY A 5 5.86 -9.53 5.42
C GLY A 5 6.81 -10.24 6.40
N GLY A 6 7.47 -11.33 6.00
CA GLY A 6 8.38 -12.08 6.87
C GLY A 6 9.60 -11.26 7.32
N LEU A 7 10.28 -10.60 6.37
CA LEU A 7 11.42 -9.72 6.65
C LEU A 7 11.01 -8.54 7.54
N SER A 8 9.81 -7.98 7.34
CA SER A 8 9.32 -6.87 8.17
C SER A 8 9.17 -7.27 9.63
N LEU A 9 8.75 -8.51 9.92
CA LEU A 9 8.61 -8.99 11.29
C LEU A 9 9.96 -9.17 11.97
N VAL A 10 10.98 -9.65 11.24
CA VAL A 10 12.35 -9.74 11.77
C VAL A 10 12.89 -8.35 12.11
N VAL A 11 12.71 -7.39 11.22
CA VAL A 11 13.19 -6.01 11.42
C VAL A 11 12.41 -5.34 12.55
N VAL A 12 11.10 -5.54 12.65
CA VAL A 12 10.30 -5.04 13.76
C VAL A 12 10.76 -5.65 15.09
N ALA A 13 11.01 -6.96 15.15
CA ALA A 13 11.52 -7.60 16.37
C ALA A 13 12.87 -7.02 16.81
N TRP A 14 13.72 -6.60 15.86
CA TRP A 14 14.99 -5.93 16.14
C TRP A 14 14.83 -4.47 16.57
N VAL A 15 13.86 -3.75 16.02
CA VAL A 15 13.60 -2.32 16.29
C VAL A 15 12.78 -2.09 17.56
N LEU A 16 11.95 -3.05 17.97
CA LEU A 16 11.07 -2.92 19.13
C LEU A 16 11.80 -2.58 20.45
N PRO A 17 12.94 -3.23 20.79
CA PRO A 17 13.67 -2.93 22.02
C PRO A 17 14.34 -1.55 22.02
N ASP A 18 14.80 -1.09 20.86
CA ASP A 18 15.43 0.22 20.69
C ASP A 18 14.93 0.91 19.41
N PRO A 19 13.88 1.75 19.51
CA PRO A 19 13.36 2.49 18.39
C PRO A 19 14.36 3.44 17.73
N SER A 20 15.46 3.80 18.41
CA SER A 20 16.51 4.66 17.88
C SER A 20 17.52 3.89 17.00
N ALA A 21 17.66 2.57 17.21
CA ALA A 21 18.49 1.69 16.38
C ALA A 21 17.94 1.50 14.95
N ALA A 22 16.67 1.80 14.75
CA ALA A 22 15.89 1.57 13.53
C ALA A 22 16.32 2.42 12.31
N LEU A 23 17.04 3.52 12.54
CA LEU A 23 17.37 4.51 11.52
C LEU A 23 18.87 4.82 11.52
N THR A 24 19.72 3.80 11.57
CA THR A 24 21.16 3.94 11.30
C THR A 24 21.47 4.11 9.80
N PHE A 25 20.54 4.69 9.02
CA PHE A 25 20.84 5.17 7.69
C PHE A 25 21.48 6.55 7.81
N SER A 26 22.62 6.75 7.16
CA SER A 26 23.21 8.08 7.10
C SER A 26 22.25 9.02 6.37
N ALA A 27 22.32 10.32 6.68
CA ALA A 27 21.56 11.34 5.96
C ALA A 27 21.80 11.29 4.44
N ALA A 28 22.96 10.77 4.01
CA ALA A 28 23.30 10.57 2.60
C ALA A 28 22.63 9.34 1.97
N SER A 29 22.41 8.24 2.70
CA SER A 29 21.83 7.01 2.14
C SER A 29 20.30 6.99 2.18
N LEU A 30 19.69 7.70 3.12
CA LEU A 30 18.23 7.70 3.30
C LEU A 30 17.46 8.16 2.04
N PRO A 31 17.83 9.25 1.34
CA PRO A 31 17.13 9.64 0.10
C PRO A 31 17.24 8.59 -1.00
N LEU A 32 18.40 7.93 -1.11
CA LEU A 32 18.61 6.87 -2.09
C LEU A 32 17.75 5.64 -1.78
N ILE A 33 17.69 5.24 -0.51
CA ILE A 33 16.85 4.11 -0.06
C ILE A 33 15.38 4.43 -0.33
N ILE A 34 14.92 5.63 0.01
CA ILE A 34 13.54 6.07 -0.25
C ILE A 34 13.25 6.06 -1.75
N LEU A 35 14.15 6.58 -2.59
CA LEU A 35 13.99 6.60 -4.04
C LEU A 35 13.91 5.18 -4.63
N LEU A 36 14.86 4.31 -4.26
CA LEU A 36 14.95 2.94 -4.78
C LEU A 36 13.84 2.02 -4.26
N SER A 37 13.24 2.34 -3.10
CA SER A 37 12.12 1.59 -2.54
C SER A 37 10.79 2.29 -2.78
N ALA A 38 10.42 3.22 -1.91
CA ALA A 38 9.14 3.91 -1.93
C ALA A 38 8.89 4.71 -3.22
N GLY A 39 9.87 5.49 -3.68
CA GLY A 39 9.75 6.28 -4.91
C GLY A 39 9.49 5.40 -6.14
N ALA A 40 10.30 4.34 -6.31
CA ALA A 40 10.11 3.35 -7.37
C ALA A 40 8.76 2.63 -7.24
N HIS A 41 8.35 2.27 -6.03
CA HIS A 41 7.05 1.62 -5.77
C HIS A 41 5.87 2.48 -6.21
N PHE A 42 5.81 3.74 -5.79
CA PHE A 42 4.70 4.63 -6.15
C PHE A 42 4.63 4.83 -7.67
N ALA A 43 5.79 4.97 -8.32
CA ALA A 43 5.88 5.07 -9.77
C ALA A 43 5.49 3.77 -10.49
N ALA A 44 5.70 2.60 -9.87
CA ALA A 44 5.46 1.31 -10.51
C ALA A 44 4.00 1.09 -10.92
N SER A 45 3.04 1.63 -10.19
CA SER A 45 1.63 1.58 -10.57
C SER A 45 1.34 2.35 -11.84
N THR A 46 1.94 3.54 -11.97
CA THR A 46 1.85 4.36 -13.18
C THR A 46 2.55 3.68 -14.35
N VAL A 47 3.79 3.22 -14.18
CA VAL A 47 4.51 2.47 -15.23
C VAL A 47 3.72 1.23 -15.65
N ARG A 48 3.15 0.49 -14.69
CA ARG A 48 2.31 -0.68 -14.96
C ARG A 48 1.03 -0.31 -15.71
N LEU A 49 0.35 0.76 -15.31
CA LEU A 49 -0.86 1.24 -15.97
C LEU A 49 -0.61 1.51 -17.45
N TYR A 50 0.45 2.23 -17.80
CA TYR A 50 0.74 2.58 -19.19
C TYR A 50 1.40 1.45 -19.99
N THR A 51 2.01 0.46 -19.34
CA THR A 51 2.63 -0.70 -20.03
C THR A 51 1.69 -1.90 -20.17
N LYS A 52 0.56 -1.91 -19.44
CA LYS A 52 -0.47 -2.95 -19.54
C LYS A 52 -1.19 -2.84 -20.90
N PRO A 53 -1.28 -3.93 -21.68
CA PRO A 53 -1.95 -3.91 -22.98
C PRO A 53 -3.38 -3.38 -22.90
N GLY A 54 -3.74 -2.46 -23.79
CA GLY A 54 -5.09 -1.92 -23.90
C GLY A 54 -5.56 -1.06 -22.72
N ALA A 55 -4.73 -0.83 -21.70
CA ALA A 55 -5.10 -0.02 -20.53
C ALA A 55 -5.44 1.43 -20.92
N PHE A 56 -4.67 2.03 -21.83
CA PHE A 56 -4.91 3.39 -22.31
C PHE A 56 -6.31 3.60 -22.92
N HIS A 57 -6.79 2.62 -23.69
CA HIS A 57 -8.11 2.69 -24.32
C HIS A 57 -9.25 2.25 -23.39
N SER A 58 -8.99 1.30 -22.49
CA SER A 58 -10.02 0.75 -21.60
C SER A 58 -10.23 1.55 -20.32
N LEU A 59 -9.27 2.40 -19.92
CA LEU A 59 -9.30 3.19 -18.69
C LEU A 59 -8.96 4.67 -18.94
N PRO A 60 -9.62 5.37 -19.90
CA PRO A 60 -9.25 6.74 -20.31
C PRO A 60 -9.33 7.74 -19.16
N PHE A 61 -10.28 7.57 -18.23
CA PHE A 61 -10.33 8.40 -17.03
C PHE A 61 -9.06 8.26 -16.19
N ILE A 62 -8.55 7.04 -15.99
CA ILE A 62 -7.39 6.79 -15.13
C ILE A 62 -6.08 7.20 -15.83
N THR A 63 -5.99 7.04 -17.15
CA THR A 63 -4.78 7.34 -17.93
C THR A 63 -4.71 8.77 -18.45
N MET A 64 -5.79 9.55 -18.39
CA MET A 64 -5.80 10.91 -18.94
C MET A 64 -6.39 11.92 -17.96
N ALA A 65 -7.64 11.71 -17.55
CA ALA A 65 -8.36 12.68 -16.73
C ALA A 65 -7.83 12.75 -15.29
N LEU A 66 -7.56 11.60 -14.65
CA LEU A 66 -7.11 11.52 -13.27
C LEU A 66 -5.76 12.24 -13.06
N PRO A 67 -4.70 12.03 -13.87
CA PRO A 67 -3.46 12.81 -13.75
C PRO A 67 -3.69 14.32 -13.82
N LEU A 68 -4.54 14.78 -14.75
CA LEU A 68 -4.85 16.21 -14.90
C LEU A 68 -5.62 16.75 -13.70
N VAL A 69 -6.64 16.04 -13.23
CA VAL A 69 -7.39 16.41 -12.03
C VAL A 69 -6.48 16.43 -10.80
N THR A 70 -5.61 15.43 -10.63
CA THR A 70 -4.61 15.41 -9.56
C THR A 70 -3.69 16.62 -9.64
N LEU A 71 -3.22 16.99 -10.84
CA LEU A 71 -2.36 18.16 -11.04
C LEU A 71 -3.05 19.47 -10.66
N VAL A 72 -4.31 19.67 -11.10
CA VAL A 72 -5.10 20.86 -10.78
C VAL A 72 -5.34 20.96 -9.27
N LEU A 73 -5.77 19.87 -8.64
CA LEU A 73 -6.02 19.82 -7.19
C LEU A 73 -4.73 20.05 -6.39
N LEU A 74 -3.62 19.44 -6.81
CA LEU A 74 -2.31 19.66 -6.21
C LEU A 74 -1.88 21.13 -6.29
N THR A 75 -2.01 21.74 -7.47
CA THR A 75 -1.66 23.15 -7.68
C THR A 75 -2.50 24.05 -6.75
N ALA A 76 -3.80 23.79 -6.65
CA ALA A 76 -4.68 24.51 -5.73
C ALA A 76 -4.27 24.28 -4.26
N CYS A 77 -3.96 23.04 -3.86
CA CYS A 77 -3.50 22.74 -2.51
C CYS A 77 -2.20 23.44 -2.15
N ILE A 78 -1.24 23.54 -3.09
CA ILE A 78 0.02 24.27 -2.87
C ILE A 78 -0.25 25.78 -2.81
N GLY A 79 -1.05 26.32 -3.72
CA GLY A 79 -1.40 27.75 -3.73
C GLY A 79 -2.17 28.20 -2.48
N PHE A 80 -2.92 27.30 -1.85
CA PHE A 80 -3.64 27.55 -0.60
C PHE A 80 -3.16 26.64 0.54
N ALA A 81 -1.85 26.42 0.64
CA ALA A 81 -1.27 25.41 1.55
C ALA A 81 -1.72 25.55 3.00
N GLY A 82 -1.84 26.76 3.55
CA GLY A 82 -2.31 26.97 4.92
C GLY A 82 -3.74 26.51 5.20
N LYS A 83 -4.59 26.41 4.17
CA LYS A 83 -5.99 25.96 4.29
C LYS A 83 -6.19 24.54 3.76
N LEU A 84 -5.68 24.25 2.56
CA LEU A 84 -5.94 22.99 1.87
C LEU A 84 -4.84 21.93 2.09
N GLY A 85 -3.62 22.35 2.44
CA GLY A 85 -2.47 21.46 2.63
C GLY A 85 -2.67 20.43 3.75
N PRO A 86 -3.17 20.82 4.94
CA PRO A 86 -3.50 19.88 6.01
C PRO A 86 -4.51 18.82 5.54
N HIS A 87 -5.57 19.20 4.82
CA HIS A 87 -6.58 18.24 4.37
C HIS A 87 -6.04 17.25 3.35
N LEU A 88 -5.18 17.68 2.41
CA LEU A 88 -4.55 16.75 1.46
C LEU A 88 -3.61 15.77 2.18
N THR A 89 -2.85 16.25 3.15
CA THR A 89 -1.94 15.43 3.95
C THR A 89 -2.72 14.44 4.83
N SER A 90 -3.77 14.89 5.51
CA SER A 90 -4.65 14.05 6.30
C SER A 90 -5.38 13.02 5.45
N LEU A 91 -5.85 13.38 4.26
CA LEU A 91 -6.45 12.44 3.31
C LEU A 91 -5.46 11.34 2.94
N TYR A 92 -4.23 11.71 2.59
CA TYR A 92 -3.15 10.75 2.32
C TYR A 92 -2.91 9.82 3.50
N LEU A 93 -2.62 10.37 4.68
CA LEU A 93 -2.29 9.58 5.87
C LEU A 93 -3.46 8.72 6.35
N THR A 94 -4.71 9.16 6.14
CA THR A 94 -5.92 8.39 6.48
C THR A 94 -6.07 7.17 5.58
N TRP A 95 -5.77 7.31 4.29
CA TRP A 95 -5.97 6.23 3.32
C TRP A 95 -4.79 5.26 3.22
N SER A 96 -3.58 5.63 3.64
CA SER A 96 -2.42 4.71 3.59
C SER A 96 -2.66 3.40 4.37
N PRO A 97 -3.12 3.39 5.63
CA PRO A 97 -3.37 2.13 6.35
C PRO A 97 -4.47 1.28 5.70
N TYR A 98 -5.51 1.91 5.13
CA TYR A 98 -6.51 1.19 4.34
C TYR A 98 -5.88 0.55 3.10
N HIS A 99 -5.05 1.28 2.37
CA HIS A 99 -4.39 0.77 1.17
C HIS A 99 -3.51 -0.45 1.50
N TYR A 100 -2.75 -0.37 2.59
CA TYR A 100 -1.93 -1.49 3.08
C TYR A 100 -2.77 -2.70 3.52
N ALA A 101 -3.88 -2.46 4.22
CA ALA A 101 -4.85 -3.49 4.58
C ALA A 101 -5.50 -4.16 3.35
N ALA A 102 -5.86 -3.37 2.32
CA ALA A 102 -6.45 -3.87 1.09
C ALA A 102 -5.47 -4.75 0.30
N GLN A 103 -4.19 -4.34 0.24
CA GLN A 103 -3.14 -5.16 -0.33
C GLN A 103 -2.94 -6.45 0.47
N ALA A 104 -2.92 -6.38 1.80
CA ALA A 104 -2.76 -7.54 2.66
C ALA A 104 -3.86 -8.59 2.38
N TYR A 105 -5.11 -8.14 2.30
CA TYR A 105 -6.25 -8.96 1.89
C TYR A 105 -6.06 -9.57 0.49
N GLY A 106 -5.78 -8.73 -0.52
CA GLY A 106 -5.66 -9.17 -1.91
C GLY A 106 -4.57 -10.23 -2.11
N LEU A 107 -3.43 -10.06 -1.44
CA LEU A 107 -2.33 -11.03 -1.49
C LEU A 107 -2.65 -12.30 -0.72
N ALA A 108 -3.26 -12.19 0.45
CA ALA A 108 -3.67 -13.36 1.21
C ALA A 108 -4.63 -14.24 0.39
N VAL A 109 -5.63 -13.64 -0.26
CA VAL A 109 -6.56 -14.34 -1.16
C VAL A 109 -5.83 -14.94 -2.37
N MET A 110 -4.97 -14.17 -3.04
CA MET A 110 -4.23 -14.64 -4.21
C MET A 110 -3.35 -15.85 -3.89
N TYR A 111 -2.61 -15.80 -2.78
CA TYR A 111 -1.73 -16.90 -2.39
C TYR A 111 -2.50 -18.12 -1.89
N CYS A 112 -3.62 -17.94 -1.16
CA CYS A 112 -4.51 -19.05 -0.82
C CYS A 112 -4.99 -19.77 -2.08
N TYR A 113 -5.47 -19.02 -3.07
CA TYR A 113 -5.91 -19.58 -4.34
C TYR A 113 -4.79 -20.36 -5.05
N ARG A 114 -3.58 -19.77 -5.14
CA ARG A 114 -2.43 -20.42 -5.78
C ARG A 114 -1.91 -21.65 -5.04
N SER A 115 -2.11 -21.76 -3.73
CA SER A 115 -1.75 -22.97 -2.96
C SER A 115 -2.86 -24.04 -2.98
N GLY A 116 -3.97 -23.78 -3.67
CA GLY A 116 -5.16 -24.63 -3.66
C GLY A 116 -5.99 -24.53 -2.38
N CYS A 117 -5.72 -23.58 -1.50
CA CYS A 117 -6.58 -23.24 -0.37
C CYS A 117 -7.78 -22.41 -0.88
N LEU A 118 -8.86 -23.10 -1.25
CA LEU A 118 -10.05 -22.49 -1.84
C LEU A 118 -10.95 -21.88 -0.76
N LEU A 119 -10.77 -20.59 -0.51
CA LEU A 119 -11.56 -19.84 0.46
C LEU A 119 -13.05 -19.84 0.11
N SER A 120 -13.88 -20.35 1.02
CA SER A 120 -15.33 -20.09 1.02
C SER A 120 -15.63 -18.60 1.15
N GLU A 121 -16.81 -18.17 0.69
CA GLU A 121 -17.22 -16.76 0.73
C GLU A 121 -17.21 -16.18 2.17
N GLY A 122 -17.64 -16.97 3.16
CA GLY A 122 -17.56 -16.58 4.56
C GLY A 122 -16.12 -16.32 5.03
N ASN A 123 -15.18 -17.19 4.67
CA ASN A 123 -13.78 -17.02 5.04
C ASN A 123 -13.08 -15.91 4.25
N LYS A 124 -13.47 -15.64 3.00
CA LYS A 124 -13.02 -14.44 2.28
C LYS A 124 -13.49 -13.16 2.98
N LYS A 125 -14.76 -13.09 3.37
CA LYS A 125 -15.31 -11.94 4.10
C LYS A 125 -14.63 -11.75 5.47
N LEU A 126 -14.40 -12.84 6.19
CA LEU A 126 -13.69 -12.78 7.47
C LEU A 126 -12.23 -12.34 7.29
N LEU A 127 -11.53 -12.88 6.28
CA LEU A 127 -10.18 -12.45 5.91
C LEU A 127 -10.12 -10.96 5.56
N TRP A 128 -11.12 -10.44 4.85
CA TRP A 128 -11.23 -9.00 4.59
C TRP A 128 -11.32 -8.20 5.88
N TRP A 129 -12.22 -8.57 6.80
CA TRP A 129 -12.33 -7.90 8.09
C TRP A 129 -11.03 -7.97 8.89
N MET A 130 -10.39 -9.13 8.99
CA MET A 130 -9.12 -9.26 9.72
C MET A 130 -7.99 -8.43 9.11
N SER A 131 -8.02 -8.22 7.80
CA SER A 131 -7.09 -7.30 7.13
C SER A 131 -7.40 -5.83 7.45
N MET A 132 -8.69 -5.47 7.60
CA MET A 132 -9.17 -4.08 7.75
C MET A 132 -9.22 -3.55 9.18
N ILE A 133 -9.34 -4.41 10.21
CA ILE A 133 -9.37 -3.96 11.61
C ILE A 133 -8.16 -3.08 11.97
N PRO A 134 -6.91 -3.40 11.57
CA PRO A 134 -5.78 -2.49 11.74
C PRO A 134 -6.00 -1.07 11.18
N PHE A 135 -6.65 -0.96 10.02
CA PHE A 135 -7.03 0.35 9.47
C PHE A 135 -8.06 1.07 10.36
N PHE A 136 -9.12 0.39 10.81
CA PHE A 136 -10.13 1.00 11.68
C PHE A 136 -9.55 1.45 13.03
N TYR A 137 -8.54 0.73 13.53
CA TYR A 137 -7.80 1.15 14.71
C TYR A 137 -7.06 2.46 14.46
N VAL A 138 -6.32 2.60 13.35
CA VAL A 138 -5.63 3.87 13.01
C VAL A 138 -6.64 4.98 12.74
N PHE A 139 -7.72 4.68 12.04
CA PHE A 139 -8.79 5.61 11.69
C PHE A 139 -9.46 6.23 12.92
N THR A 140 -9.47 5.51 14.06
CA THR A 140 -10.09 5.96 15.32
C THR A 140 -9.09 6.53 16.33
N THR A 141 -7.78 6.41 16.11
CA THR A 141 -6.73 6.78 17.07
C THR A 141 -5.84 7.92 16.61
N GLY A 142 -5.69 8.09 15.29
CA GLY A 142 -4.66 8.95 14.75
C GLY A 142 -5.03 10.44 14.86
N PRO A 143 -4.17 11.29 15.45
CA PRO A 143 -4.41 12.73 15.47
C PRO A 143 -4.35 13.29 14.05
N ASN A 144 -5.27 14.20 13.71
CA ASN A 144 -5.37 14.83 12.38
C ASN A 144 -5.50 13.83 11.21
N VAL A 145 -5.94 12.60 11.46
CA VAL A 145 -6.26 11.59 10.45
C VAL A 145 -7.56 10.88 10.83
N GLY A 146 -8.15 10.13 9.91
CA GLY A 146 -9.36 9.35 10.15
C GLY A 146 -10.50 10.19 10.72
N LEU A 147 -11.09 9.75 11.83
CA LEU A 147 -12.17 10.46 12.51
C LEU A 147 -11.76 11.85 12.98
N HIS A 148 -10.56 12.03 13.55
CA HIS A 148 -10.09 13.33 14.03
C HIS A 148 -9.87 14.34 12.89
N TRP A 149 -9.62 13.87 11.66
CA TRP A 149 -9.56 14.77 10.50
C TRP A 149 -10.94 15.22 10.04
N ILE A 150 -11.95 14.34 10.10
CA ILE A 150 -13.31 14.63 9.67
C ILE A 150 -14.06 15.46 10.72
N ASP A 151 -13.68 15.34 11.99
CA ASP A 151 -14.21 16.10 13.11
C ASP A 151 -13.71 17.55 13.14
N MET A 152 -14.12 18.33 12.14
CA MET A 152 -13.79 19.76 12.05
C MET A 152 -14.39 20.59 13.19
N ALA A 153 -15.37 20.06 13.91
CA ALA A 153 -16.07 20.74 15.00
C ALA A 153 -15.47 20.43 16.39
N GLY A 154 -14.46 19.56 16.49
CA GLY A 154 -13.80 19.21 17.77
C GLY A 154 -14.66 18.37 18.71
N TRP A 155 -15.73 17.75 18.21
CA TRP A 155 -16.69 16.99 19.01
C TRP A 155 -16.08 15.79 19.74
N LEU A 156 -15.05 15.17 19.15
CA LEU A 156 -14.36 14.00 19.69
C LEU A 156 -13.55 14.37 20.94
N ASP A 157 -12.96 15.57 20.98
CA ASP A 157 -12.08 16.02 22.05
C ASP A 157 -12.86 16.70 23.18
N ASP A 158 -13.96 17.40 22.86
CA ASP A 158 -14.76 18.16 23.83
C ASP A 158 -15.63 17.28 24.75
N ARG A 159 -15.75 15.98 24.46
CA ARG A 159 -16.65 15.06 25.18
C ARG A 159 -15.91 13.90 25.82
N PRO A 160 -15.74 13.88 27.17
CA PRO A 160 -15.07 12.80 27.89
C PRO A 160 -15.67 11.40 27.64
N SER A 161 -16.98 11.32 27.41
CA SER A 161 -17.67 10.07 27.09
C SER A 161 -17.28 9.51 25.73
N VAL A 162 -17.06 10.37 24.73
CA VAL A 162 -16.63 9.98 23.38
C VAL A 162 -15.19 9.50 23.41
N ASN A 163 -14.30 10.23 24.09
CA ASN A 163 -12.92 9.81 24.27
C ASN A 163 -12.83 8.46 25.01
N THR A 164 -13.63 8.26 26.07
CA THR A 164 -13.72 6.98 26.77
C THR A 164 -14.19 5.87 25.83
N PHE A 165 -15.25 6.12 25.05
CA PHE A 165 -15.75 5.16 24.06
C PHE A 165 -14.67 4.78 23.03
N LEU A 166 -13.97 5.76 22.45
CA LEU A 166 -12.92 5.49 21.47
C LEU A 166 -11.79 4.66 22.06
N LYS A 167 -11.33 4.98 23.27
CA LYS A 167 -10.30 4.18 23.96
C LYS A 167 -10.77 2.74 24.19
N THR A 168 -11.99 2.54 24.69
CA THR A 168 -12.56 1.18 24.84
C THR A 168 -12.68 0.48 23.50
N PHE A 169 -13.15 1.17 22.47
CA PHE A 169 -13.30 0.63 21.13
C PHE A 169 -11.95 0.19 20.53
N GLN A 170 -10.87 0.93 20.79
CA GLN A 170 -9.51 0.57 20.37
C GLN A 170 -9.04 -0.75 20.99
N PHE A 171 -9.28 -0.96 22.28
CA PHE A 171 -8.97 -2.24 22.93
C PHE A 171 -9.79 -3.39 22.34
N VAL A 172 -11.07 -3.14 22.02
CA VAL A 172 -11.93 -4.13 21.36
C VAL A 172 -11.42 -4.45 19.97
N LEU A 173 -11.05 -3.45 19.15
CA LEU A 173 -10.49 -3.68 17.81
C LEU A 173 -9.20 -4.50 17.87
N LEU A 174 -8.30 -4.20 18.79
CA LEU A 174 -7.08 -4.98 19.00
C LEU A 174 -7.41 -6.45 19.34
N ALA A 175 -8.28 -6.66 20.34
CA ALA A 175 -8.68 -7.99 20.77
C ALA A 175 -9.35 -8.79 19.65
N VAL A 176 -10.32 -8.18 18.95
CA VAL A 176 -11.01 -8.80 17.81
C VAL A 176 -10.06 -9.08 16.65
N GLY A 177 -9.11 -8.17 16.37
CA GLY A 177 -8.09 -8.37 15.33
C GLY A 177 -7.21 -9.59 15.61
N ILE A 178 -6.71 -9.72 16.84
CA ILE A 178 -5.85 -10.86 17.24
C ILE A 178 -6.66 -12.15 17.29
N VAL A 179 -7.75 -12.18 18.06
CA VAL A 179 -8.58 -13.39 18.25
C VAL A 179 -9.21 -13.82 16.93
N GLY A 180 -9.70 -12.87 16.14
CA GLY A 180 -10.32 -13.14 14.85
C GLY A 180 -9.33 -13.68 13.81
N THR A 181 -8.07 -13.22 13.83
CA THR A 181 -7.02 -13.77 12.94
C THR A 181 -6.67 -15.20 13.32
N VAL A 182 -6.54 -15.50 14.62
CA VAL A 182 -6.31 -16.88 15.11
C VAL A 182 -7.50 -17.77 14.78
N TYR A 183 -8.72 -17.28 15.00
CA TYR A 183 -9.95 -17.99 14.66
C TYR A 183 -10.04 -18.28 13.15
N LEU A 184 -9.77 -17.28 12.31
CA LEU A 184 -9.76 -17.44 10.85
C LEU A 184 -8.77 -18.52 10.41
N TRP A 185 -7.53 -18.45 10.90
CA TRP A 185 -6.49 -19.43 10.58
C TRP A 185 -6.91 -20.85 11.00
N ARG A 186 -7.40 -21.01 12.24
CA ARG A 186 -7.91 -22.29 12.75
C ARG A 186 -9.10 -22.80 11.94
N ASN A 187 -10.05 -21.93 11.60
CA ASN A 187 -11.25 -22.28 10.84
C ASN A 187 -10.88 -22.79 9.44
N ILE A 188 -9.95 -22.13 8.75
CA ILE A 188 -9.45 -22.57 7.45
C ILE A 188 -8.71 -23.91 7.58
N TRP A 189 -7.84 -24.04 8.58
CA TRP A 189 -7.10 -25.28 8.85
C TRP A 189 -8.03 -26.49 9.03
N LEU A 190 -9.11 -26.32 9.80
CA LEU A 190 -10.04 -27.40 10.12
C LEU A 190 -11.02 -27.74 9.00
N HIS A 191 -11.42 -26.77 8.16
CA HIS A 191 -12.60 -26.93 7.30
C HIS A 191 -12.37 -26.78 5.79
N GLN A 192 -11.18 -26.38 5.32
CA GLN A 192 -10.97 -26.12 3.88
C GLN A 192 -9.99 -27.06 3.18
N GLY A 193 -9.64 -28.18 3.82
CA GLY A 193 -8.83 -29.27 3.22
C GLY A 193 -7.35 -28.92 2.98
N ARG A 194 -7.01 -27.63 2.83
CA ARG A 194 -5.64 -27.13 2.76
C ARG A 194 -5.46 -25.93 3.68
N PRO A 195 -4.33 -25.85 4.40
CA PRO A 195 -4.06 -24.73 5.27
C PRO A 195 -3.82 -23.44 4.48
N MET A 196 -4.07 -22.32 5.13
CA MET A 196 -3.65 -21.01 4.61
C MET A 196 -2.12 -21.03 4.46
N PRO A 197 -1.57 -20.67 3.28
CA PRO A 197 -0.14 -20.69 3.07
C PRO A 197 0.53 -19.67 4.00
N LEU A 198 1.71 -20.02 4.50
CA LEU A 198 2.44 -19.20 5.50
C LEU A 198 2.57 -17.74 5.08
N ILE A 199 2.78 -17.47 3.79
CA ILE A 199 2.85 -16.11 3.25
C ILE A 199 1.59 -15.28 3.54
N SER A 200 0.40 -15.84 3.39
CA SER A 200 -0.87 -15.15 3.66
C SER A 200 -0.99 -14.81 5.14
N VAL A 201 -0.58 -15.74 6.02
CA VAL A 201 -0.55 -15.52 7.47
C VAL A 201 0.45 -14.42 7.84
N LEU A 202 1.68 -14.46 7.29
CA LEU A 202 2.71 -13.46 7.56
C LEU A 202 2.31 -12.06 7.12
N VAL A 203 1.59 -11.93 6.00
CA VAL A 203 1.09 -10.62 5.52
C VAL A 203 0.05 -10.04 6.48
N LEU A 204 -0.86 -10.86 7.01
CA LEU A 204 -1.84 -10.40 8.01
C LEU A 204 -1.16 -10.00 9.33
N ILE A 205 -0.23 -10.82 9.81
CA ILE A 205 0.52 -10.54 11.03
C ILE A 205 1.35 -9.26 10.85
N ALA A 206 2.05 -9.08 9.73
CA ALA A 206 2.81 -7.86 9.45
C ALA A 206 1.92 -6.62 9.49
N ASN A 207 0.76 -6.66 8.82
CA ASN A 207 -0.19 -5.55 8.84
C ASN A 207 -0.70 -5.26 10.27
N ALA A 208 -1.05 -6.29 11.05
CA ALA A 208 -1.47 -6.12 12.43
C ALA A 208 -0.34 -5.52 13.30
N VAL A 209 0.88 -6.03 13.18
CA VAL A 209 2.05 -5.58 13.94
C VAL A 209 2.37 -4.11 13.64
N TRP A 210 2.30 -3.70 12.37
CA TRP A 210 2.55 -2.30 12.00
C TRP A 210 1.61 -1.35 12.72
N TRP A 211 0.31 -1.65 12.76
CA TRP A 211 -0.68 -0.67 13.24
C TRP A 211 -1.05 -0.83 14.71
N PHE A 212 -0.97 -2.03 15.26
CA PHE A 212 -1.33 -2.28 16.67
C PHE A 212 -0.15 -2.17 17.64
N ILE A 213 1.07 -2.47 17.18
CA ILE A 213 2.23 -2.61 18.07
C ILE A 213 3.19 -1.43 17.90
N LEU A 214 3.48 -1.02 16.67
CA LEU A 214 4.42 0.07 16.45
C LEU A 214 3.81 1.43 16.78
N ARG A 215 4.65 2.34 17.28
CA ARG A 215 4.29 3.76 17.40
C ARG A 215 3.95 4.32 16.01
N PRO A 216 3.00 5.27 15.87
CA PRO A 216 2.51 5.72 14.57
C PRO A 216 3.60 6.10 13.57
N ARG A 217 4.63 6.86 13.99
CA ARG A 217 5.74 7.23 13.11
C ARG A 217 6.48 5.99 12.57
N ASN A 218 6.80 5.05 13.44
CA ASN A 218 7.51 3.82 13.07
C ASN A 218 6.62 2.90 12.22
N ALA A 219 5.32 2.83 12.56
CA ALA A 219 4.31 2.13 11.77
C ALA A 219 4.31 2.63 10.32
N PHE A 220 4.18 3.95 10.12
CA PHE A 220 4.18 4.54 8.78
C PHE A 220 5.49 4.31 8.03
N VAL A 221 6.66 4.51 8.66
CA VAL A 221 7.96 4.30 8.00
C VAL A 221 8.13 2.85 7.56
N TRP A 222 7.96 1.90 8.49
CA TRP A 222 8.21 0.49 8.21
C TRP A 222 7.16 -0.13 7.31
N ALA A 223 5.87 0.20 7.52
CA ALA A 223 4.81 -0.22 6.62
C ALA A 223 5.11 0.27 5.20
N THR A 224 5.46 1.55 5.02
CA THR A 224 5.77 2.09 3.68
C THR A 224 6.93 1.35 3.02
N ILE A 225 8.05 1.13 3.71
CA ILE A 225 9.22 0.45 3.15
C ILE A 225 8.90 -1.00 2.76
N PHE A 226 8.35 -1.79 3.69
CA PHE A 226 8.12 -3.21 3.44
C PHE A 226 6.96 -3.45 2.47
N HIS A 227 5.93 -2.62 2.53
CA HIS A 227 4.87 -2.59 1.53
C HIS A 227 5.45 -2.29 0.14
N SER A 228 6.32 -1.28 0.02
CA SER A 228 6.94 -0.89 -1.24
C SER A 228 7.76 -2.03 -1.86
N ILE A 229 8.62 -2.68 -1.06
CA ILE A 229 9.44 -3.81 -1.52
C ILE A 229 8.56 -4.98 -1.95
N GLN A 230 7.55 -5.31 -1.14
CA GLN A 230 6.62 -6.39 -1.45
C GLN A 230 5.86 -6.12 -2.76
N TYR A 231 5.32 -4.91 -2.88
CA TYR A 231 4.60 -4.47 -4.06
C TYR A 231 5.47 -4.51 -5.31
N LEU A 232 6.69 -3.94 -5.25
CA LEU A 232 7.64 -3.92 -6.36
C LEU A 232 7.91 -5.33 -6.89
N ALA A 233 8.13 -6.28 -5.97
CA ALA A 233 8.39 -7.65 -6.38
C ALA A 233 7.17 -8.30 -7.05
N ILE A 234 5.94 -7.99 -6.61
CA ILE A 234 4.70 -8.48 -7.23
C ILE A 234 4.49 -7.83 -8.61
N VAL A 235 4.55 -6.51 -8.70
CA VAL A 235 4.29 -5.80 -9.96
C VAL A 235 5.33 -6.11 -11.03
N VAL A 236 6.61 -6.29 -10.65
CA VAL A 236 7.66 -6.77 -11.56
C VAL A 236 7.33 -8.18 -12.05
N PHE A 237 6.92 -9.09 -11.16
CA PHE A 237 6.53 -10.45 -11.56
C PHE A 237 5.38 -10.43 -12.58
N PHE A 238 4.33 -9.67 -12.32
CA PHE A 238 3.19 -9.54 -13.23
C PHE A 238 3.59 -8.86 -14.56
N HIS A 239 4.43 -7.83 -14.50
CA HIS A 239 4.95 -7.17 -15.69
C HIS A 239 5.74 -8.14 -16.57
N VAL A 240 6.72 -8.84 -16.01
CA VAL A 240 7.53 -9.82 -16.74
C VAL A 240 6.64 -10.90 -17.35
N LYS A 241 5.69 -11.46 -16.59
CA LYS A 241 4.79 -12.49 -17.10
C LYS A 241 3.94 -12.00 -18.27
N ASP A 242 3.40 -10.79 -18.20
CA ASP A 242 2.67 -10.18 -19.30
C ASP A 242 3.54 -10.00 -20.54
N GLN A 243 4.77 -9.49 -20.38
CA GLN A 243 5.65 -9.25 -21.53
C GLN A 243 6.11 -10.56 -22.18
N MET A 244 6.44 -11.57 -21.37
CA MET A 244 6.86 -12.88 -21.86
C MET A 244 5.71 -13.65 -22.53
N GLY A 245 4.45 -13.31 -22.23
CA GLY A 245 3.28 -13.89 -22.87
C GLY A 245 2.91 -13.27 -24.23
N ARG A 246 3.61 -12.23 -24.70
CA ARG A 246 3.28 -11.54 -25.95
C ARG A 246 3.82 -12.30 -27.18
N PRO A 247 3.04 -12.39 -28.28
CA PRO A 247 3.58 -12.85 -29.55
C PRO A 247 4.64 -11.86 -30.02
N ASN A 248 5.80 -12.36 -30.47
CA ASN A 248 6.96 -11.59 -30.94
C ASN A 248 7.84 -10.95 -29.85
N GLN A 249 7.80 -11.45 -28.62
CA GLN A 249 8.70 -10.97 -27.58
C GLN A 249 10.17 -11.36 -27.87
N ARG A 250 11.06 -10.36 -27.99
CA ARG A 250 12.48 -10.54 -28.39
C ARG A 250 13.50 -10.48 -27.25
N HIS A 251 13.12 -9.93 -26.10
CA HIS A 251 14.00 -9.74 -24.94
C HIS A 251 13.75 -10.79 -23.86
N GLY A 252 14.78 -11.10 -23.06
CA GLY A 252 14.67 -12.03 -21.94
C GLY A 252 14.02 -11.43 -20.69
N VAL A 253 13.83 -12.28 -19.67
CA VAL A 253 13.29 -11.88 -18.35
C VAL A 253 14.10 -10.76 -17.70
N THR A 254 15.44 -10.88 -17.71
CA THR A 254 16.34 -9.90 -17.08
C THR A 254 16.15 -8.50 -17.65
N TYR A 255 15.97 -8.38 -18.97
CA TYR A 255 15.71 -7.11 -19.63
C TYR A 255 14.45 -6.45 -19.07
N HIS A 256 13.34 -7.19 -18.98
CA HIS A 256 12.08 -6.62 -18.48
C HIS A 256 12.11 -6.24 -17.02
N VAL A 257 12.82 -7.00 -16.20
CA VAL A 257 13.05 -6.64 -14.79
C VAL A 257 13.80 -5.31 -14.70
N LEU A 258 14.94 -5.21 -15.39
CA LEU A 258 15.79 -4.02 -15.35
C LEU A 258 15.11 -2.79 -15.98
N TRP A 259 14.45 -2.98 -17.13
CA TRP A 259 13.74 -1.91 -17.81
C TRP A 259 12.59 -1.39 -16.96
N PHE A 260 11.73 -2.28 -16.42
CA PHE A 260 10.59 -1.87 -15.63
C PHE A 260 11.03 -1.16 -14.35
N TYR A 261 11.95 -1.77 -13.60
CA TYR A 261 12.46 -1.17 -12.36
C TYR A 261 13.19 0.15 -12.63
N GLY A 262 14.02 0.22 -13.68
CA GLY A 262 14.68 1.46 -14.09
C GLY A 262 13.68 2.57 -14.45
N ALA A 263 12.63 2.25 -15.20
CA ALA A 263 11.55 3.20 -15.51
C ALA A 263 10.83 3.68 -14.23
N CYS A 264 10.61 2.78 -13.27
CA CYS A 264 10.03 3.13 -11.97
C CYS A 264 10.93 4.08 -11.17
N VAL A 265 12.25 3.81 -11.11
CA VAL A 265 13.21 4.67 -10.40
C VAL A 265 13.29 6.06 -11.05
N LEU A 266 13.38 6.11 -12.38
CA LEU A 266 13.43 7.38 -13.12
C LEU A 266 12.16 8.21 -12.93
N LEU A 267 10.98 7.58 -13.05
CA LEU A 267 9.72 8.26 -12.81
C LEU A 267 9.56 8.65 -11.33
N GLY A 268 10.00 7.81 -10.39
CA GLY A 268 10.04 8.12 -8.97
C GLY A 268 10.90 9.35 -8.68
N TYR A 269 12.08 9.45 -9.29
CA TYR A 269 12.95 10.62 -9.19
C TYR A 269 12.27 11.86 -9.78
N ALA A 270 11.67 11.74 -10.96
CA ALA A 270 10.93 12.85 -11.57
C ALA A 270 9.78 13.34 -10.66
N LEU A 271 9.02 12.43 -10.05
CA LEU A 271 7.86 12.76 -9.22
C LEU A 271 8.22 13.30 -7.84
N PHE A 272 9.23 12.74 -7.16
CA PHE A 272 9.55 13.09 -5.77
C PHE A 272 10.74 14.05 -5.63
N SER A 273 11.56 14.22 -6.66
CA SER A 273 12.70 15.14 -6.65
C SER A 273 12.51 16.29 -7.61
N CYS A 274 12.21 16.05 -8.89
CA CYS A 274 12.10 17.12 -9.87
C CYS A 274 10.79 17.92 -9.74
N PHE A 275 9.66 17.24 -9.55
CA PHE A 275 8.36 17.90 -9.58
C PHE A 275 8.10 18.87 -8.41
N PRO A 276 8.50 18.58 -7.16
CA PRO A 276 8.47 19.59 -6.10
C PRO A 276 9.34 20.81 -6.44
N GLN A 277 10.52 20.59 -7.04
CA GLN A 277 11.41 21.69 -7.42
C GLN A 277 10.82 22.56 -8.53
N ALA A 278 10.01 21.99 -9.43
CA ALA A 278 9.29 22.79 -10.43
C ALA A 278 8.32 23.78 -9.77
N TYR A 279 7.63 23.40 -8.69
CA TYR A 279 6.79 24.33 -7.92
C TYR A 279 7.63 25.38 -7.19
N VAL A 280 8.77 24.99 -6.61
CA VAL A 280 9.69 25.94 -5.98
C VAL A 280 10.19 26.98 -6.99
N LEU A 281 10.59 26.54 -8.18
CA LEU A 281 11.01 27.42 -9.27
C LEU A 281 9.87 28.33 -9.77
N ALA A 282 8.62 27.89 -9.65
CA ALA A 282 7.43 28.68 -9.94
C ALA A 282 7.05 29.66 -8.80
N GLY A 283 7.82 29.72 -7.71
CA GLY A 283 7.64 30.67 -6.60
C GLY A 283 6.82 30.14 -5.42
N PHE A 284 6.50 28.86 -5.37
CA PHE A 284 5.81 28.26 -4.23
C PHE A 284 6.76 27.86 -3.09
N GLY A 285 6.22 27.70 -1.89
CA GLY A 285 6.99 27.34 -0.70
C GLY A 285 7.66 25.94 -0.81
N PRO A 286 8.92 25.79 -0.38
CA PRO A 286 9.66 24.53 -0.55
C PRO A 286 9.13 23.38 0.28
N VAL A 287 8.67 23.64 1.50
CA VAL A 287 8.15 22.59 2.40
C VAL A 287 6.82 22.06 1.87
N GLU A 288 5.92 22.97 1.50
CA GLU A 288 4.60 22.68 0.94
C GLU A 288 4.75 21.91 -0.37
N SER A 289 5.65 22.33 -1.26
CA SER A 289 5.89 21.68 -2.53
C SER A 289 6.31 20.22 -2.35
N VAL A 290 7.24 19.92 -1.42
CA VAL A 290 7.69 18.55 -1.16
C VAL A 290 6.59 17.70 -0.54
N LEU A 291 5.94 18.20 0.52
CA LEU A 291 4.94 17.43 1.27
C LEU A 291 3.67 17.18 0.46
N LEU A 292 3.16 18.19 -0.24
CA LEU A 292 1.88 18.09 -0.95
C LEU A 292 2.03 17.34 -2.27
N VAL A 293 3.16 17.46 -2.98
CA VAL A 293 3.47 16.58 -4.11
C VAL A 293 3.53 15.13 -3.63
N GLY A 294 4.23 14.87 -2.52
CA GLY A 294 4.31 13.53 -1.94
C GLY A 294 2.93 12.95 -1.63
N ALA A 295 2.07 13.71 -0.96
CA ALA A 295 0.69 13.30 -0.65
C ALA A 295 -0.15 13.04 -1.92
N ALA A 296 -0.08 13.93 -2.91
CA ALA A 296 -0.83 13.79 -4.16
C ALA A 296 -0.38 12.56 -4.97
N VAL A 297 0.92 12.29 -5.06
CA VAL A 297 1.45 11.11 -5.74
C VAL A 297 0.98 9.83 -5.05
N ASN A 298 0.98 9.79 -3.72
CA ASN A 298 0.48 8.65 -2.95
C ASN A 298 -1.02 8.41 -3.17
N ILE A 299 -1.84 9.47 -3.10
CA ILE A 299 -3.29 9.37 -3.35
C ILE A 299 -3.54 8.88 -4.78
N HIS A 300 -2.87 9.46 -5.77
CA HIS A 300 -2.96 9.03 -7.16
C HIS A 300 -2.62 7.54 -7.31
N HIS A 301 -1.53 7.10 -6.68
CA HIS A 301 -1.13 5.70 -6.63
C HIS A 301 -2.23 4.80 -6.05
N PHE A 302 -2.87 5.16 -4.93
CA PHE A 302 -3.97 4.39 -4.34
C PHE A 302 -5.13 4.20 -5.33
N PHE A 303 -5.48 5.26 -6.07
CA PHE A 303 -6.51 5.20 -7.09
C PHE A 303 -6.10 4.24 -8.22
N VAL A 304 -4.91 4.42 -8.81
CA VAL A 304 -4.43 3.59 -9.93
C VAL A 304 -4.40 2.12 -9.54
N ASP A 305 -3.93 1.79 -8.34
CA ASP A 305 -3.89 0.43 -7.80
C ASP A 305 -5.26 -0.24 -7.77
N GLY A 306 -6.29 0.51 -7.37
CA GLY A 306 -7.68 0.03 -7.36
C GLY A 306 -8.22 -0.37 -8.74
N TYR A 307 -7.54 0.00 -9.83
CA TYR A 307 -7.90 -0.37 -11.20
C TYR A 307 -6.97 -1.41 -11.81
N ILE A 308 -5.65 -1.27 -11.68
CA ILE A 308 -4.69 -2.16 -12.36
C ILE A 308 -4.75 -3.60 -11.84
N TRP A 309 -5.16 -3.80 -10.58
CA TRP A 309 -5.20 -5.12 -9.93
C TRP A 309 -6.55 -5.84 -10.04
N ARG A 310 -7.55 -5.26 -10.71
CA ARG A 310 -8.85 -5.92 -10.88
C ARG A 310 -8.70 -7.22 -11.68
N LEU A 311 -9.22 -8.32 -11.15
CA LEU A 311 -9.17 -9.66 -11.77
C LEU A 311 -10.49 -9.98 -12.49
N LYS A 312 -10.80 -9.26 -13.57
CA LYS A 312 -11.94 -9.62 -14.44
C LYS A 312 -11.61 -10.92 -15.19
N LYS A 313 -12.64 -11.68 -15.61
CA LYS A 313 -12.46 -12.97 -16.34
C LYS A 313 -11.56 -12.85 -17.58
N THR A 314 -11.55 -11.69 -18.23
CA THR A 314 -10.76 -11.41 -19.43
C THR A 314 -9.46 -10.65 -19.15
N ASP A 315 -9.11 -10.40 -17.88
CA ASP A 315 -7.93 -9.63 -17.52
C ASP A 315 -6.66 -10.50 -17.55
N ALA A 316 -5.58 -9.99 -18.15
CA ALA A 316 -4.29 -10.70 -18.20
C ALA A 316 -3.78 -11.10 -16.81
N ASN A 317 -4.05 -10.29 -15.77
CA ASN A 317 -3.68 -10.63 -14.40
C ASN A 317 -4.37 -11.93 -13.93
N ARG A 318 -5.61 -12.20 -14.37
CA ARG A 318 -6.34 -13.42 -14.01
C ARG A 318 -5.64 -14.64 -14.60
N THR A 319 -5.24 -14.57 -15.86
CA THR A 319 -4.47 -15.63 -16.54
C THR A 319 -3.15 -15.94 -15.83
N ILE A 320 -2.43 -14.91 -15.37
CA ILE A 320 -1.18 -15.08 -14.61
C ILE A 320 -1.43 -15.82 -13.29
N VAL A 321 -2.52 -15.49 -12.59
CA VAL A 321 -2.87 -16.14 -11.32
C VAL A 321 -3.31 -17.60 -11.55
N ASP A 322 -4.10 -17.86 -12.59
CA ASP A 322 -4.63 -19.19 -12.91
C ASP A 322 -3.53 -20.15 -13.38
N THR A 323 -2.62 -19.71 -14.27
CA THR A 323 -1.47 -20.52 -14.73
C THR A 323 -0.52 -20.91 -13.60
N GLY A 324 -0.43 -20.09 -12.56
CA GLY A 324 0.35 -20.40 -11.36
C GLY A 324 -0.35 -21.30 -10.34
N ALA A 325 -1.65 -21.56 -10.47
CA ALA A 325 -2.43 -22.45 -9.60
C ALA A 325 -2.49 -23.89 -10.13
N THR A 326 -2.24 -24.10 -11.43
CA THR A 326 -2.25 -25.41 -12.10
C THR A 326 -0.89 -26.11 -12.13
N ALA A 327 0.18 -25.46 -11.70
CA ALA A 327 1.49 -26.09 -11.59
C ALA A 327 1.53 -26.98 -10.32
N PRO A 328 1.80 -28.30 -10.44
CA PRO A 328 2.11 -29.11 -9.26
C PRO A 328 3.36 -28.53 -8.59
N LEU A 329 3.32 -28.45 -7.26
CA LEU A 329 4.43 -27.96 -6.42
C LEU A 329 5.68 -28.80 -6.60
#